data_AF-A0A0J1DC84-F1
#
_entry.id   AF-A0A0J1DC84-F1
#
_cell.length_a   1.000
_cell.length_b   1.000
_cell.length_c   1.000
_cell.angle_alpha   90.00
_cell.angle_beta   90.00
_cell.angle_gamma   90.00
#
_symmetry.space_group_name_H-M   'P 1'
#
loop_
_entity.id
_entity.type
_entity.pdbx_description
1 polymer ?
#
loop_
_entity_poly.entity_id
_entity_poly.type
_entity_poly.pdbx_seq_one_letter_code
_entity_poly.pdbx_strand_id
1 'polypeptide(L)'
;MHALVRKIPACLLAAGAALAVCQPAPAAGPYPNTSNFGVPFSQDEDWYRQCMRVERLQPPPSAMKAPAGCKARELYYRKRGQAQTSPAEWELVRACALENHDDAVLMMMYANGDGVAQDSDRAIHHACTLDFVAKAEMEGRIAHLAKGPQPGKRFDLCDDVTSGSMGAVCADLHETQDRRVREARLDRAVRALPAASREAFAILCRAAARYAEAGAEEVDAHGTAAAGFAIQRQARLREEFMQAALDAIGGKLPSASAADATARDGELNQVYREVMAIPSTQPDWPDRIGDSTIGHADVRKTERLWLAYRDAFAAFAASLPSGDERTAVTTLLTVQRVDLLQKIARWR
;
A
#
# COMPACT_ATOMS: atom_id res chain seq x y z
N MET A 1 2.16 41.76 -17.13
CA MET A 1 1.19 41.04 -16.27
C MET A 1 1.11 39.55 -16.67
N HIS A 2 2.20 38.80 -16.50
CA HIS A 2 2.19 37.33 -16.63
C HIS A 2 2.87 36.78 -15.37
N ALA A 3 2.07 36.37 -14.40
CA ALA A 3 2.55 35.74 -13.18
C ALA A 3 2.98 34.30 -13.53
N LEU A 4 4.29 34.04 -13.43
CA LEU A 4 4.82 32.69 -13.37
C LEU A 4 4.19 31.97 -12.18
N VAL A 5 3.30 31.02 -12.45
CA VAL A 5 2.85 30.03 -11.46
C VAL A 5 4.06 29.15 -11.14
N ARG A 6 4.80 29.50 -10.08
CA ARG A 6 5.82 28.63 -9.48
C ARG A 6 5.11 27.34 -9.05
N LYS A 7 5.41 26.24 -9.73
CA LYS A 7 5.00 24.89 -9.32
C LYS A 7 5.49 24.67 -7.88
N ILE A 8 4.55 24.53 -6.95
CA ILE A 8 4.81 24.11 -5.58
C ILE A 8 5.39 22.69 -5.66
N PRO A 9 6.49 22.36 -4.96
CA PRO A 9 6.95 20.99 -4.93
C PRO A 9 5.86 20.16 -4.25
N ALA A 10 5.22 19.29 -5.02
CA ALA A 10 4.50 18.15 -4.47
C ALA A 10 5.43 17.42 -3.50
N CYS A 11 4.86 16.72 -2.50
CA CYS A 11 5.58 15.81 -1.62
C CYS A 11 6.19 14.68 -2.51
N LEU A 12 7.28 14.99 -3.21
CA LEU A 12 7.99 14.15 -4.15
C LEU A 12 8.78 13.16 -3.30
N LEU A 13 8.11 12.07 -2.98
CA LEU A 13 8.76 10.85 -2.54
C LEU A 13 9.67 10.40 -3.68
N ALA A 14 10.97 10.33 -3.39
CA ALA A 14 11.94 9.78 -4.31
C ALA A 14 11.53 8.35 -4.65
N ALA A 15 11.16 8.12 -5.91
CA ALA A 15 11.05 6.78 -6.46
C ALA A 15 12.47 6.19 -6.45
N GLY A 16 12.69 5.14 -5.67
CA GLY A 16 13.85 4.29 -5.83
C GLY A 16 13.86 3.80 -7.28
N ALA A 17 14.88 4.19 -8.02
CA ALA A 17 15.11 3.72 -9.38
C ALA A 17 15.49 2.24 -9.30
N ALA A 18 14.51 1.36 -9.42
CA ALA A 18 14.77 -0.04 -9.75
C ALA A 18 15.36 -0.05 -11.17
N LEU A 19 16.61 -0.49 -11.29
CA LEU A 19 17.21 -0.84 -12.57
C LEU A 19 16.31 -1.89 -13.22
N ALA A 20 15.58 -1.47 -14.25
CA ALA A 20 14.81 -2.36 -15.09
C ALA A 20 15.79 -3.25 -15.86
N VAL A 21 16.07 -4.42 -15.31
CA VAL A 21 16.60 -5.52 -16.11
C VAL A 21 15.49 -5.88 -17.08
N CYS A 22 15.71 -5.67 -18.38
CA CYS A 22 14.88 -6.22 -19.45
C CYS A 22 14.94 -7.74 -19.33
N GLN A 23 14.09 -8.32 -18.51
CA GLN A 23 13.82 -9.74 -18.54
C GLN A 23 12.96 -10.00 -19.78
N PRO A 24 13.30 -11.02 -20.60
CA PRO A 24 12.41 -11.47 -21.64
C PRO A 24 11.05 -11.82 -21.03
N ALA A 25 9.96 -11.51 -21.74
CA ALA A 25 8.62 -11.89 -21.31
C ALA A 25 8.63 -13.40 -21.01
N PRO A 26 8.14 -13.84 -19.84
CA PRO A 26 8.06 -15.25 -19.53
C PRO A 26 7.23 -15.94 -20.63
N ALA A 27 7.67 -17.12 -21.05
CA ALA A 27 6.86 -17.96 -21.92
C ALA A 27 5.49 -18.17 -21.27
N ALA A 28 4.41 -18.15 -22.07
CA ALA A 28 3.06 -18.37 -21.56
C ALA A 28 3.05 -19.63 -20.68
N GLY A 29 2.67 -19.46 -19.41
CA GLY A 29 2.61 -20.55 -18.45
C GLY A 29 1.61 -21.63 -18.89
N PRO A 30 1.62 -22.81 -18.23
CA PRO A 30 0.59 -23.81 -18.46
C PRO A 30 -0.80 -23.21 -18.18
N TYR A 31 -1.80 -23.60 -18.96
CA TYR A 31 -3.19 -23.22 -18.75
C TYR A 31 -4.01 -24.43 -18.26
N PRO A 32 -4.84 -24.28 -17.21
CA PRO A 32 -4.84 -23.18 -16.26
C PRO A 32 -3.51 -23.10 -15.51
N ASN A 33 -3.16 -21.90 -15.04
CA ASN A 33 -1.92 -21.69 -14.30
C ASN A 33 -2.05 -22.20 -12.87
N THR A 34 -1.45 -23.36 -12.61
CA THR A 34 -1.46 -24.02 -11.30
C THR A 34 -0.08 -24.02 -10.63
N SER A 35 0.85 -23.22 -11.13
CA SER A 35 2.26 -23.22 -10.71
C SER A 35 2.44 -22.95 -9.20
N ASN A 36 1.51 -22.22 -8.59
CA ASN A 36 1.60 -21.78 -7.19
C ASN A 36 0.65 -22.51 -6.23
N PHE A 37 0.05 -23.63 -6.66
CA PHE A 37 -0.92 -24.34 -5.80
C PHE A 37 -0.25 -24.99 -4.59
N GLY A 38 0.93 -25.57 -4.77
CA GLY A 38 1.64 -26.30 -3.70
C GLY A 38 0.89 -27.52 -3.15
N VAL A 39 -0.26 -27.87 -3.74
CA VAL A 39 -1.12 -29.00 -3.36
C VAL A 39 -1.65 -29.69 -4.61
N PRO A 40 -1.91 -31.01 -4.55
CA PRO A 40 -2.58 -31.72 -5.63
C PRO A 40 -3.98 -31.17 -5.92
N PHE A 41 -4.44 -31.34 -7.15
CA PHE A 41 -5.81 -31.05 -7.58
C PHE A 41 -6.27 -32.12 -8.58
N SER A 42 -7.58 -32.28 -8.73
CA SER A 42 -8.19 -33.15 -9.73
C SER A 42 -8.70 -32.35 -10.94
N GLN A 43 -8.56 -32.92 -12.13
CA GLN A 43 -9.15 -32.36 -13.36
C GLN A 43 -10.69 -32.46 -13.39
N ASP A 44 -11.28 -33.23 -12.48
CA ASP A 44 -12.73 -33.33 -12.32
C ASP A 44 -13.34 -32.23 -11.42
N GLU A 45 -12.53 -31.29 -10.94
CA GLU A 45 -13.01 -30.15 -10.17
C GLU A 45 -13.70 -29.12 -11.08
N ASP A 46 -14.75 -28.47 -10.57
CA ASP A 46 -15.58 -27.55 -11.38
C ASP A 46 -14.79 -26.37 -11.94
N TRP A 47 -13.89 -25.78 -11.14
CA TRP A 47 -13.06 -24.66 -11.60
C TRP A 47 -12.16 -25.08 -12.77
N TYR A 48 -11.61 -26.30 -12.74
CA TYR A 48 -10.72 -26.80 -13.77
C TYR A 48 -11.47 -27.00 -15.09
N ARG A 49 -12.64 -27.66 -15.04
CA ARG A 49 -13.51 -27.82 -16.22
C ARG A 49 -13.92 -26.48 -16.81
N GLN A 50 -14.20 -25.49 -15.96
CA GLN A 50 -14.54 -24.15 -16.40
C GLN A 50 -13.36 -23.44 -17.08
N CYS A 51 -12.15 -23.56 -16.54
CA CYS A 51 -10.95 -23.08 -17.20
C CYS A 51 -10.78 -23.74 -18.57
N MET A 52 -10.82 -25.06 -18.65
CA MET A 52 -10.60 -25.79 -19.92
C MET A 52 -11.64 -25.45 -20.99
N ARG A 53 -12.89 -25.18 -20.59
CA ARG A 53 -13.95 -24.72 -21.51
C ARG A 53 -13.57 -23.43 -22.24
N VAL A 54 -12.82 -22.54 -21.61
CA VAL A 54 -12.48 -21.21 -22.12
C VAL A 54 -11.00 -21.04 -22.50
N GLU A 55 -10.22 -22.12 -22.48
CA GLU A 55 -8.77 -22.13 -22.80
C GLU A 55 -8.43 -21.42 -24.11
N ARG A 56 -9.26 -21.63 -25.15
CA ARG A 56 -9.00 -21.12 -26.49
C ARG A 56 -9.54 -19.72 -26.75
N LEU A 57 -10.13 -19.06 -25.76
CA LEU A 57 -10.60 -17.69 -25.93
C LEU A 57 -9.40 -16.76 -26.06
N GLN A 58 -9.42 -15.90 -27.07
CA GLN A 58 -8.45 -14.82 -27.21
C GLN A 58 -9.17 -13.48 -27.00
N PRO A 59 -8.57 -12.53 -26.28
CA PRO A 59 -9.14 -11.19 -26.20
C PRO A 59 -9.11 -10.54 -27.59
N PRO A 60 -10.17 -9.81 -28.00
CA PRO A 60 -10.13 -9.02 -29.22
C PRO A 60 -8.98 -8.01 -29.15
N PRO A 61 -8.30 -7.71 -30.27
CA PRO A 61 -7.24 -6.73 -30.28
C PRO A 61 -7.74 -5.36 -29.81
N SER A 62 -6.83 -4.54 -29.30
CA SER A 62 -7.14 -3.13 -29.03
C SER A 62 -7.14 -2.33 -30.33
N ALA A 63 -8.07 -1.37 -30.44
CA ALA A 63 -8.05 -0.38 -31.50
C ALA A 63 -7.03 0.75 -31.22
N MET A 64 -6.53 0.82 -29.98
CA MET A 64 -5.57 1.81 -29.52
C MET A 64 -4.21 1.15 -29.25
N LYS A 65 -3.12 1.88 -29.52
CA LYS A 65 -1.79 1.46 -29.10
C LYS A 65 -1.51 1.92 -27.68
N ALA A 66 -1.01 1.02 -26.84
CA ALA A 66 -0.60 1.37 -25.48
C ALA A 66 0.61 2.32 -25.49
N PRO A 67 0.62 3.37 -24.65
CA PRO A 67 1.82 4.14 -24.38
C PRO A 67 2.92 3.28 -23.77
N ALA A 68 4.17 3.56 -24.10
CA ALA A 68 5.31 2.87 -23.50
C ALA A 68 5.33 3.06 -21.97
N GLY A 69 5.54 1.97 -21.23
CA GLY A 69 5.59 1.98 -19.76
C GLY A 69 4.24 2.19 -19.08
N CYS A 70 3.12 1.95 -19.77
CA CYS A 70 1.80 2.06 -19.16
C CYS A 70 1.60 1.04 -18.04
N LYS A 71 1.03 1.47 -16.90
CA LYS A 71 0.71 0.61 -15.75
C LYS A 71 -0.79 0.32 -15.72
N ALA A 72 -1.21 -0.77 -16.35
CA ALA A 72 -2.62 -1.11 -16.55
C ALA A 72 -3.40 -1.16 -15.22
N ARG A 73 -2.89 -1.87 -14.22
CA ARG A 73 -3.50 -1.97 -12.89
C ARG A 73 -3.72 -0.60 -12.22
N GLU A 74 -2.68 0.23 -12.20
CA GLU A 74 -2.75 1.57 -11.61
C GLU A 74 -3.80 2.45 -12.32
N LEU A 75 -3.87 2.34 -13.65
CA LEU A 75 -4.81 3.06 -14.48
C LEU A 75 -6.25 2.56 -14.27
N TYR A 76 -6.47 1.24 -14.23
CA TYR A 76 -7.76 0.62 -13.98
C TYR A 76 -8.39 1.12 -12.67
N TYR A 77 -7.69 0.97 -11.54
CA TYR A 77 -8.22 1.43 -10.25
C TYR A 77 -8.41 2.95 -10.19
N ARG A 78 -7.54 3.72 -10.87
CA ARG A 78 -7.72 5.18 -11.00
C ARG A 78 -9.04 5.52 -11.69
N LYS A 79 -9.33 4.88 -12.83
CA LYS A 79 -10.55 5.13 -13.62
C LYS A 79 -11.79 4.61 -12.92
N ARG A 80 -11.70 3.43 -12.30
CA ARG A 80 -12.76 2.85 -11.47
C ARG A 80 -13.22 3.78 -10.35
N GLY A 81 -12.30 4.54 -9.73
CA GLY A 81 -12.63 5.51 -8.69
C GLY A 81 -13.19 6.85 -9.17
N GLN A 82 -13.29 7.10 -10.49
CA GLN A 82 -13.85 8.32 -11.05
C GLN A 82 -15.38 8.22 -11.13
N ALA A 83 -16.07 9.36 -10.92
CA ALA A 83 -17.53 9.41 -11.07
C ALA A 83 -17.99 9.06 -12.49
N GLN A 84 -17.17 9.41 -13.49
CA GLN A 84 -17.37 9.04 -14.89
C GLN A 84 -16.00 8.77 -15.52
N THR A 85 -15.93 7.73 -16.36
CA THR A 85 -14.79 7.42 -17.22
C THR A 85 -15.30 7.25 -18.63
N SER A 86 -14.67 7.92 -19.60
CA SER A 86 -15.08 7.86 -21.00
C SER A 86 -14.69 6.53 -21.67
N PRO A 87 -15.35 6.14 -22.77
CA PRO A 87 -14.96 4.95 -23.53
C PRO A 87 -13.50 4.95 -24.01
N ALA A 88 -12.97 6.11 -24.41
CA ALA A 88 -11.58 6.24 -24.84
C ALA A 88 -10.58 6.00 -23.70
N GLU A 89 -10.94 6.39 -22.47
CA GLU A 89 -10.09 6.14 -21.30
C GLU A 89 -10.09 4.67 -20.89
N TRP A 90 -11.24 3.98 -21.02
CA TRP A 90 -11.27 2.53 -20.82
C TRP A 90 -10.55 1.77 -21.92
N GLU A 91 -10.64 2.20 -23.17
CA GLU A 91 -9.88 1.59 -24.27
C GLU A 91 -8.37 1.75 -24.03
N LEU A 92 -7.92 2.87 -23.46
CA LEU A 92 -6.53 3.03 -23.03
C LEU A 92 -6.16 2.02 -21.94
N VAL A 93 -7.02 1.79 -20.94
CA VAL A 93 -6.80 0.78 -19.89
C VAL A 93 -6.65 -0.61 -20.52
N ARG A 94 -7.55 -0.96 -21.44
CA ARG A 94 -7.53 -2.24 -22.16
C ARG A 94 -6.27 -2.40 -23.01
N ALA A 95 -5.90 -1.37 -23.77
CA ALA A 95 -4.68 -1.37 -24.58
C ALA A 95 -3.45 -1.64 -23.70
N CYS A 96 -3.35 -0.96 -22.56
CA CYS A 96 -2.27 -1.18 -21.61
C CYS A 96 -2.28 -2.58 -21.01
N ALA A 97 -3.45 -3.13 -20.69
CA ALA A 97 -3.55 -4.47 -20.11
C ALA A 97 -3.15 -5.55 -21.13
N LEU A 98 -3.53 -5.38 -22.40
CA LEU A 98 -3.13 -6.29 -23.48
C LEU A 98 -1.62 -6.23 -23.77
N GLU A 99 -1.05 -5.02 -23.85
CA GLU A 99 0.39 -4.84 -24.12
C GLU A 99 1.27 -5.46 -23.02
N ASN A 100 0.83 -5.38 -21.76
CA ASN A 100 1.60 -5.87 -20.61
C ASN A 100 1.18 -7.27 -20.14
N HIS A 101 0.26 -7.93 -20.83
CA HIS A 101 -0.34 -9.20 -20.37
C HIS A 101 -0.86 -9.14 -18.92
N ASP A 102 -1.54 -8.03 -18.55
CA ASP A 102 -2.12 -7.84 -17.21
C ASP A 102 -3.49 -8.52 -17.14
N ASP A 103 -3.49 -9.86 -17.06
CA ASP A 103 -4.69 -10.69 -17.00
C ASP A 103 -5.61 -10.33 -15.83
N ALA A 104 -5.07 -9.77 -14.73
CA ALA A 104 -5.89 -9.35 -13.61
C ALA A 104 -6.81 -8.18 -13.99
N VAL A 105 -6.27 -7.21 -14.74
CA VAL A 105 -7.07 -6.09 -15.26
C VAL A 105 -8.05 -6.57 -16.31
N LEU A 106 -7.62 -7.41 -17.26
CA LEU A 106 -8.51 -7.93 -18.31
C LEU A 106 -9.68 -8.72 -17.71
N MET A 107 -9.40 -9.61 -16.75
CA MET A 107 -10.41 -10.32 -15.97
C MET A 107 -11.44 -9.35 -15.38
N MET A 108 -10.98 -8.34 -14.62
CA MET A 108 -11.89 -7.37 -14.00
C MET A 108 -12.68 -6.56 -15.02
N MET A 109 -12.07 -6.14 -16.13
CA MET A 109 -12.75 -5.39 -17.18
C MET A 109 -13.89 -6.21 -17.81
N TYR A 110 -13.65 -7.47 -18.19
CA TYR A 110 -14.69 -8.33 -18.75
C TYR A 110 -15.73 -8.76 -17.73
N ALA A 111 -15.34 -8.96 -16.47
CA ALA A 111 -16.28 -9.27 -15.39
C ALA A 111 -17.24 -8.10 -15.11
N ASN A 112 -16.76 -6.86 -15.21
CA ASN A 112 -17.53 -5.67 -14.86
C ASN A 112 -18.15 -4.92 -16.06
N GLY A 113 -17.70 -5.22 -17.29
CA GLY A 113 -18.11 -4.47 -18.49
C GLY A 113 -17.47 -3.07 -18.58
N ASP A 114 -16.27 -2.88 -18.04
CA ASP A 114 -15.59 -1.58 -18.05
C ASP A 114 -14.98 -1.29 -19.42
N GLY A 115 -15.70 -0.54 -20.26
CA GLY A 115 -15.28 -0.20 -21.62
C GLY A 115 -15.21 -1.39 -22.59
N VAL A 116 -15.72 -2.54 -22.17
CA VAL A 116 -15.93 -3.74 -22.98
C VAL A 116 -17.32 -4.29 -22.73
N ALA A 117 -17.82 -5.13 -23.64
CA ALA A 117 -19.00 -5.93 -23.32
C ALA A 117 -18.65 -6.87 -22.15
N GLN A 118 -19.55 -6.96 -21.19
CA GLN A 118 -19.41 -7.91 -20.09
C GLN A 118 -19.41 -9.34 -20.62
N ASP A 119 -18.43 -10.14 -20.21
CA ASP A 119 -18.18 -11.47 -20.74
C ASP A 119 -17.52 -12.35 -19.65
N SER A 120 -18.34 -13.14 -18.95
CA SER A 120 -17.86 -14.02 -17.88
C SER A 120 -16.87 -15.08 -18.38
N ASP A 121 -17.02 -15.58 -19.61
CA ASP A 121 -16.15 -16.63 -20.13
C ASP A 121 -14.73 -16.08 -20.41
N ARG A 122 -14.63 -14.85 -20.94
CA ARG A 122 -13.33 -14.16 -21.06
C ARG A 122 -12.76 -13.79 -19.70
N ALA A 123 -13.59 -13.37 -18.76
CA ALA A 123 -13.12 -13.10 -17.40
C ALA A 123 -12.52 -14.37 -16.76
N ILE A 124 -13.19 -15.52 -16.90
CA ILE A 124 -12.70 -16.83 -16.45
C ILE A 124 -11.38 -17.18 -17.17
N HIS A 125 -11.28 -16.99 -18.48
CA HIS A 125 -10.03 -17.24 -19.22
C HIS A 125 -8.84 -16.48 -18.62
N HIS A 126 -9.00 -15.19 -18.39
CA HIS A 126 -7.96 -14.37 -17.78
C HIS A 126 -7.69 -14.78 -16.33
N ALA A 127 -8.74 -15.10 -15.54
CA ALA A 127 -8.59 -15.60 -14.18
C ALA A 127 -7.75 -16.89 -14.10
N CYS A 128 -7.94 -17.81 -15.05
CA CYS A 128 -7.20 -19.07 -15.17
C CYS A 128 -5.75 -18.89 -15.64
N THR A 129 -5.38 -17.70 -16.15
CA THR A 129 -4.03 -17.38 -16.63
C THR A 129 -3.17 -16.73 -15.54
N LEU A 130 -3.81 -16.17 -14.50
CA LEU A 130 -3.14 -15.44 -13.42
C LEU A 130 -2.02 -16.24 -12.76
N ASP A 131 -0.86 -15.60 -12.65
CA ASP A 131 0.26 -16.11 -11.86
C ASP A 131 0.02 -15.95 -10.34
N PHE A 132 0.75 -16.74 -9.56
CA PHE A 132 0.81 -16.64 -8.09
C PHE A 132 -0.52 -16.80 -7.36
N VAL A 133 -1.48 -17.52 -7.94
CA VAL A 133 -2.79 -17.80 -7.34
C VAL A 133 -2.76 -19.10 -6.54
N ALA A 134 -3.24 -19.08 -5.29
CA ALA A 134 -3.42 -20.32 -4.51
C ALA A 134 -4.67 -21.08 -5.00
N LYS A 135 -4.70 -22.42 -4.80
CA LYS A 135 -5.83 -23.26 -5.26
C LYS A 135 -7.20 -22.74 -4.82
N ALA A 136 -7.34 -22.41 -3.53
CA ALA A 136 -8.59 -21.90 -2.98
C ALA A 136 -9.01 -20.55 -3.59
N GLU A 137 -8.05 -19.69 -3.94
CA GLU A 137 -8.33 -18.43 -4.64
C GLU A 137 -8.83 -18.69 -6.05
N MET A 138 -8.20 -19.64 -6.78
CA MET A 138 -8.66 -20.03 -8.11
C MET A 138 -10.08 -20.58 -8.05
N GLU A 139 -10.36 -21.51 -7.13
CA GLU A 139 -11.69 -22.08 -6.94
C GLU A 139 -12.75 -21.03 -6.65
N GLY A 140 -12.51 -20.18 -5.64
CA GLY A 140 -13.42 -19.12 -5.23
C GLY A 140 -13.68 -18.15 -6.36
N ARG A 141 -12.62 -17.69 -7.02
CA ARG A 141 -12.67 -16.74 -8.13
C ARG A 141 -13.43 -17.26 -9.33
N ILE A 142 -13.16 -18.48 -9.76
CA ILE A 142 -13.87 -19.08 -10.89
C ILE A 142 -15.34 -19.30 -10.53
N ALA A 143 -15.64 -19.78 -9.32
CA ALA A 143 -17.01 -19.92 -8.84
C ALA A 143 -17.75 -18.57 -8.74
N HIS A 144 -17.05 -17.49 -8.39
CA HIS A 144 -17.60 -16.14 -8.35
C HIS A 144 -17.91 -15.63 -9.76
N LEU A 145 -16.97 -15.73 -10.70
CA LEU A 145 -17.14 -15.31 -12.10
C LEU A 145 -18.22 -16.10 -12.83
N ALA A 146 -18.35 -17.39 -12.55
CA ALA A 146 -19.36 -18.28 -13.11
C ALA A 146 -20.80 -17.88 -12.75
N LYS A 147 -21.00 -17.23 -11.60
CA LYS A 147 -22.30 -16.70 -11.19
C LYS A 147 -22.71 -15.47 -12.00
N GLY A 148 -21.79 -14.89 -12.76
CA GLY A 148 -22.01 -13.67 -13.51
C GLY A 148 -22.14 -12.41 -12.64
N PRO A 149 -22.48 -11.27 -13.25
CA PRO A 149 -22.68 -10.01 -12.54
C PRO A 149 -23.70 -10.09 -11.42
N GLN A 150 -23.38 -9.43 -10.31
CA GLN A 150 -24.31 -9.24 -9.20
C GLN A 150 -24.75 -7.77 -9.15
N PRO A 151 -26.07 -7.49 -9.07
CA PRO A 151 -26.55 -6.11 -9.00
C PRO A 151 -25.90 -5.32 -7.85
N GLY A 152 -25.35 -4.14 -8.17
CA GLY A 152 -24.73 -3.25 -7.20
C GLY A 152 -23.37 -3.72 -6.66
N LYS A 153 -22.81 -4.83 -7.15
CA LYS A 153 -21.47 -5.31 -6.80
C LYS A 153 -20.59 -5.41 -8.03
N ARG A 154 -19.36 -4.93 -7.91
CA ARG A 154 -18.34 -5.03 -8.95
C ARG A 154 -17.31 -6.03 -8.49
N PHE A 155 -16.96 -6.94 -9.38
CA PHE A 155 -15.91 -7.92 -9.17
C PHE A 155 -14.55 -7.22 -9.02
N ASP A 156 -13.73 -7.70 -8.10
CA ASP A 156 -12.36 -7.25 -7.88
C ASP A 156 -11.40 -8.43 -7.70
N LEU A 157 -10.15 -8.27 -8.12
CA LEU A 157 -9.08 -9.24 -7.90
C LEU A 157 -8.98 -9.67 -6.43
N CYS A 158 -9.28 -8.74 -5.53
CA CYS A 158 -9.17 -8.91 -4.09
C CYS A 158 -10.36 -9.59 -3.40
N ASP A 159 -11.45 -9.90 -4.12
CA ASP A 159 -12.67 -10.48 -3.53
C ASP A 159 -12.46 -11.92 -3.04
N ASP A 160 -11.57 -12.67 -3.69
CA ASP A 160 -11.37 -14.11 -3.47
C ASP A 160 -9.96 -14.46 -2.96
N VAL A 161 -9.30 -13.52 -2.28
CA VAL A 161 -7.93 -13.71 -1.76
C VAL A 161 -7.91 -14.56 -0.50
N THR A 162 -7.05 -15.57 -0.49
CA THR A 162 -6.85 -16.50 0.64
C THR A 162 -5.37 -16.68 1.01
N SER A 163 -4.45 -16.29 0.13
CA SER A 163 -3.00 -16.37 0.35
C SER A 163 -2.46 -15.05 0.90
N GLY A 164 -1.44 -15.12 1.75
CA GLY A 164 -0.75 -13.92 2.24
C GLY A 164 -0.07 -13.12 1.13
N SER A 165 0.43 -13.79 0.08
CA SER A 165 1.07 -13.15 -1.08
C SER A 165 0.08 -12.28 -1.86
N MET A 166 -1.09 -12.81 -2.21
CA MET A 166 -2.14 -11.99 -2.83
C MET A 166 -2.74 -10.98 -1.84
N GLY A 167 -2.74 -11.28 -0.54
CA GLY A 167 -3.05 -10.31 0.51
C GLY A 167 -2.12 -9.09 0.44
N ALA A 168 -0.82 -9.30 0.19
CA ALA A 168 0.15 -8.22 -0.01
C ALA A 168 -0.12 -7.41 -1.29
N VAL A 169 -0.48 -8.08 -2.40
CA VAL A 169 -0.89 -7.40 -3.65
C VAL A 169 -2.09 -6.49 -3.39
N CYS A 170 -3.10 -6.97 -2.67
CA CYS A 170 -4.28 -6.19 -2.33
C CYS A 170 -3.98 -5.04 -1.35
N ALA A 171 -3.08 -5.27 -0.38
CA ALA A 171 -2.61 -4.21 0.51
C ALA A 171 -1.92 -3.08 -0.27
N ASP A 172 -1.06 -3.40 -1.24
CA ASP A 172 -0.39 -2.41 -2.10
C ASP A 172 -1.39 -1.64 -2.98
N LEU A 173 -2.40 -2.34 -3.51
CA LEU A 173 -3.46 -1.73 -4.32
C LEU A 173 -4.28 -0.70 -3.52
N HIS A 174 -4.66 -1.07 -2.30
CA HIS A 174 -5.36 -0.14 -1.40
C HIS A 174 -4.45 1.03 -1.00
N GLU A 175 -3.22 0.75 -0.57
CA GLU A 175 -2.27 1.80 -0.18
C GLU A 175 -1.95 2.77 -1.32
N THR A 176 -1.87 2.30 -2.56
CA THR A 176 -1.69 3.17 -3.73
C THR A 176 -2.85 4.13 -3.94
N GLN A 177 -4.09 3.68 -3.71
CA GLN A 177 -5.28 4.52 -3.81
C GLN A 177 -5.34 5.52 -2.64
N ASP A 178 -5.15 5.03 -1.42
CA ASP A 178 -5.21 5.84 -0.20
C ASP A 178 -4.11 6.91 -0.19
N ARG A 179 -2.90 6.56 -0.66
CA ARG A 179 -1.79 7.53 -0.81
C ARG A 179 -2.21 8.74 -1.62
N ARG A 180 -2.90 8.55 -2.75
CA ARG A 180 -3.35 9.68 -3.59
C ARG A 180 -4.36 10.55 -2.86
N VAL A 181 -5.27 9.94 -2.12
CA VAL A 181 -6.26 10.68 -1.32
C VAL A 181 -5.55 11.48 -0.23
N ARG A 182 -4.62 10.87 0.49
CA ARG A 182 -3.82 11.53 1.52
C ARG A 182 -3.00 12.69 0.97
N GLU A 183 -2.27 12.47 -0.12
CA GLU A 183 -1.46 13.51 -0.78
C GLU A 183 -2.34 14.68 -1.25
N ALA A 184 -3.48 14.42 -1.89
CA ALA A 184 -4.39 15.46 -2.34
C ALA A 184 -4.98 16.29 -1.18
N ARG A 185 -5.23 15.65 -0.02
CA ARG A 185 -5.69 16.32 1.21
C ARG A 185 -4.60 17.21 1.81
N LEU A 186 -3.40 16.68 1.98
CA LEU A 186 -2.25 17.42 2.51
C LEU A 186 -1.88 18.60 1.60
N ASP A 187 -1.79 18.37 0.29
CA ASP A 187 -1.50 19.43 -0.68
C ASP A 187 -2.53 20.55 -0.60
N ARG A 188 -3.82 20.23 -0.40
CA ARG A 188 -4.88 21.23 -0.23
C ARG A 188 -4.67 22.06 1.04
N ALA A 189 -4.38 21.42 2.17
CA ALA A 189 -4.18 22.10 3.44
C ALA A 189 -2.93 23.00 3.39
N VAL A 190 -1.83 22.50 2.86
CA VAL A 190 -0.53 23.17 2.86
C VAL A 190 -0.46 24.33 1.87
N ARG A 191 -1.24 24.31 0.79
CA ARG A 191 -1.32 25.42 -0.18
C ARG A 191 -1.68 26.76 0.47
N ALA A 192 -2.51 26.76 1.50
CA ALA A 192 -2.94 27.97 2.20
C ALA A 192 -1.91 28.51 3.20
N LEU A 193 -0.87 27.75 3.52
CA LEU A 193 0.10 28.12 4.54
C LEU A 193 1.13 29.17 4.06
N PRO A 194 1.74 29.95 4.97
CA PRO A 194 2.89 30.80 4.66
C PRO A 194 4.07 30.04 4.05
N ALA A 195 4.95 30.75 3.33
CA ALA A 195 6.09 30.14 2.64
C ALA A 195 7.01 29.35 3.60
N ALA A 196 7.30 29.90 4.78
CA ALA A 196 8.12 29.24 5.79
C ALA A 196 7.50 27.91 6.26
N SER A 197 6.18 27.88 6.50
CA SER A 197 5.50 26.66 6.94
C SER A 197 5.44 25.61 5.83
N ARG A 198 5.30 26.02 4.55
CA ARG A 198 5.39 25.09 3.42
C ARG A 198 6.78 24.47 3.28
N GLU A 199 7.83 25.22 3.53
CA GLU A 199 9.21 24.71 3.52
C GLU A 199 9.44 23.71 4.67
N ALA A 200 9.03 24.06 5.89
CA ALA A 200 9.08 23.16 7.04
C ALA A 200 8.25 21.89 6.81
N PHE A 201 7.07 22.00 6.19
CA PHE A 201 6.25 20.86 5.81
C PHE A 201 6.95 19.92 4.81
N ALA A 202 7.69 20.46 3.82
CA ALA A 202 8.43 19.64 2.88
C ALA A 202 9.55 18.84 3.56
N ILE A 203 10.21 19.41 4.58
CA ILE A 203 11.19 18.71 5.42
C ILE A 203 10.51 17.59 6.21
N LEU A 204 9.38 17.91 6.85
CA LEU A 204 8.57 16.96 7.60
C LEU A 204 8.11 15.78 6.73
N CYS A 205 7.60 16.03 5.53
CA CYS A 205 7.21 15.02 4.53
C CYS A 205 8.33 13.96 4.33
N ARG A 206 9.58 14.41 4.15
CA ARG A 206 10.72 13.51 3.93
C ARG A 206 11.09 12.71 5.18
N ALA A 207 11.02 13.33 6.35
CA ALA A 207 11.31 12.65 7.61
C ALA A 207 10.23 11.58 7.92
N ALA A 208 8.96 11.92 7.72
CA ALA A 208 7.82 11.01 7.88
C ALA A 208 7.93 9.80 6.94
N ALA A 209 8.32 10.01 5.68
CA ALA A 209 8.51 8.93 4.72
C ALA A 209 9.59 7.94 5.13
N ARG A 210 10.75 8.45 5.57
CA ARG A 210 11.87 7.61 6.04
C ARG A 210 11.51 6.84 7.31
N TYR A 211 10.79 7.48 8.22
CA TYR A 211 10.28 6.82 9.42
C TYR A 211 9.28 5.70 9.06
N ALA A 212 8.30 5.99 8.19
CA ALA A 212 7.33 5.00 7.75
C ALA A 212 8.01 3.80 7.07
N GLU A 213 8.99 4.04 6.19
CA GLU A 213 9.78 2.99 5.54
C GLU A 213 10.50 2.10 6.55
N ALA A 214 11.23 2.69 7.50
CA ALA A 214 11.91 1.94 8.56
C ALA A 214 10.95 1.18 9.48
N GLY A 215 9.76 1.74 9.73
CA GLY A 215 8.73 1.10 10.53
C GLY A 215 8.20 -0.22 9.96
N ALA A 216 8.44 -0.50 8.67
CA ALA A 216 8.13 -1.80 8.05
C ALA A 216 9.04 -2.93 8.57
N GLU A 217 10.26 -2.62 9.00
CA GLU A 217 11.22 -3.59 9.56
C GLU A 217 10.86 -3.98 11.01
N GLU A 218 9.96 -3.22 11.65
CA GLU A 218 9.41 -3.54 12.97
C GLU A 218 8.14 -4.41 12.89
N VAL A 219 8.00 -5.18 11.81
CA VAL A 219 6.91 -6.12 11.59
C VAL A 219 7.46 -7.53 11.65
N ASP A 220 6.75 -8.40 12.37
CA ASP A 220 7.06 -9.82 12.34
C ASP A 220 6.75 -10.39 10.93
N ALA A 221 7.80 -10.88 10.28
CA ALA A 221 7.81 -11.31 8.90
C ALA A 221 7.62 -12.83 8.75
N HIS A 222 7.03 -13.49 9.74
CA HIS A 222 6.64 -14.89 9.63
C HIS A 222 5.45 -15.07 8.69
N GLY A 223 5.47 -16.17 7.94
CA GLY A 223 4.38 -16.58 7.06
C GLY A 223 4.26 -15.78 5.77
N THR A 224 3.33 -16.19 4.92
CA THR A 224 3.17 -15.63 3.57
C THR A 224 2.57 -14.23 3.55
N ALA A 225 2.00 -13.75 4.66
CA ALA A 225 1.37 -12.44 4.79
C ALA A 225 2.34 -11.31 5.19
N ALA A 226 3.61 -11.64 5.47
CA ALA A 226 4.63 -10.72 5.96
C ALA A 226 4.71 -9.40 5.18
N ALA A 227 4.78 -9.48 3.84
CA ALA A 227 4.84 -8.30 2.98
C ALA A 227 3.57 -7.42 3.10
N GLY A 228 2.40 -8.04 3.24
CA GLY A 228 1.14 -7.34 3.45
C GLY A 228 1.10 -6.59 4.78
N PHE A 229 1.60 -7.21 5.85
CA PHE A 229 1.70 -6.56 7.16
C PHE A 229 2.69 -5.39 7.16
N ALA A 230 3.83 -5.53 6.46
CA ALA A 230 4.77 -4.44 6.25
C ALA A 230 4.11 -3.25 5.52
N ILE A 231 3.37 -3.50 4.43
CA ILE A 231 2.63 -2.44 3.70
C ILE A 231 1.60 -1.77 4.62
N GLN A 232 0.79 -2.54 5.34
CA GLN A 232 -0.22 -2.03 6.26
C GLN A 232 0.40 -1.19 7.39
N ARG A 233 1.56 -1.60 7.90
CA ARG A 233 2.32 -0.85 8.89
C ARG A 233 2.74 0.52 8.36
N GLN A 234 3.30 0.56 7.15
CA GLN A 234 3.65 1.84 6.51
C GLN A 234 2.42 2.71 6.24
N ALA A 235 1.33 2.11 5.74
CA ALA A 235 0.07 2.80 5.46
C ALA A 235 -0.50 3.46 6.73
N ARG A 236 -0.50 2.72 7.85
CA ARG A 236 -0.94 3.26 9.14
C ARG A 236 -0.10 4.45 9.60
N LEU A 237 1.23 4.36 9.52
CA LEU A 237 2.11 5.47 9.89
C LEU A 237 1.88 6.71 9.00
N ARG A 238 1.59 6.51 7.70
CA ARG A 238 1.25 7.61 6.77
C ARG A 238 -0.11 8.23 7.06
N GLU A 239 -1.09 7.44 7.49
CA GLU A 239 -2.40 7.94 7.92
C GLU A 239 -2.30 8.74 9.22
N GLU A 240 -1.59 8.21 10.23
CA GLU A 240 -1.32 8.90 11.50
C GLU A 240 -0.57 10.22 11.25
N PHE A 241 0.42 10.23 10.34
CA PHE A 241 1.10 11.44 9.90
C PHE A 241 0.12 12.45 9.26
N MET A 242 -0.69 12.02 8.29
CA MET A 242 -1.64 12.92 7.64
C MET A 242 -2.58 13.54 8.67
N GLN A 243 -3.16 12.73 9.55
CA GLN A 243 -4.13 13.19 10.53
C GLN A 243 -3.49 14.20 11.49
N ALA A 244 -2.33 13.88 12.06
CA ALA A 244 -1.61 14.80 12.94
C ALA A 244 -1.26 16.12 12.22
N ALA A 245 -0.89 16.07 10.94
CA ALA A 245 -0.54 17.28 10.18
C ALA A 245 -1.76 18.16 9.91
N LEU A 246 -2.90 17.55 9.57
CA LEU A 246 -4.16 18.27 9.36
C LEU A 246 -4.69 18.87 10.67
N ASP A 247 -4.57 18.13 11.77
CA ASP A 247 -4.97 18.63 13.08
C ASP A 247 -4.07 19.78 13.53
N ALA A 248 -2.77 19.69 13.30
CA ALA A 248 -1.85 20.79 13.61
C ALA A 248 -2.18 22.06 12.81
N ILE A 249 -2.30 21.90 11.48
CA ILE A 249 -2.71 23.01 10.59
C ILE A 249 -4.04 23.63 11.04
N GLY A 250 -4.96 22.80 11.54
CA GLY A 250 -6.27 23.20 12.00
C GLY A 250 -6.35 23.73 13.43
N GLY A 251 -5.26 23.71 14.22
CA GLY A 251 -5.31 24.07 15.63
C GLY A 251 -6.08 23.07 16.50
N LYS A 252 -6.11 21.79 16.13
CA LYS A 252 -6.97 20.74 16.70
C LYS A 252 -6.20 19.68 17.49
N LEU A 253 -4.89 19.85 17.67
CA LEU A 253 -4.13 18.90 18.46
C LEU A 253 -4.61 18.91 19.93
N PRO A 254 -4.65 17.74 20.60
CA PRO A 254 -4.90 17.70 22.03
C PRO A 254 -3.89 18.56 22.79
N SER A 255 -4.37 19.43 23.68
CA SER A 255 -3.49 20.24 24.53
C SER A 255 -2.63 19.35 25.41
N ALA A 256 -1.34 19.64 25.51
CA ALA A 256 -0.41 18.95 26.39
C ALA A 256 0.43 19.96 27.18
N SER A 257 0.65 19.68 28.46
CA SER A 257 1.58 20.46 29.29
C SER A 257 3.02 19.98 29.10
N ALA A 258 4.00 20.80 29.52
CA ALA A 258 5.40 20.38 29.56
C ALA A 258 5.64 19.18 30.49
N ALA A 259 4.84 19.07 31.56
CA ALA A 259 4.87 17.93 32.48
C ALA A 259 4.37 16.66 31.78
N ASP A 260 3.30 16.73 30.99
CA ASP A 260 2.81 15.60 30.20
C ASP A 260 3.87 15.15 29.18
N ALA A 261 4.47 16.08 28.46
CA ALA A 261 5.52 15.78 27.49
C ALA A 261 6.72 15.06 28.15
N THR A 262 7.14 15.54 29.33
CA THR A 262 8.25 14.94 30.10
C THR A 262 7.89 13.54 30.59
N ALA A 263 6.67 13.34 31.11
CA ALA A 263 6.20 12.05 31.56
C ALA A 263 6.17 11.02 30.41
N ARG A 264 5.70 11.42 29.23
CA ARG A 264 5.64 10.54 28.04
C ARG A 264 7.01 10.21 27.49
N ASP A 265 7.96 11.15 27.51
CA ASP A 265 9.35 10.85 27.12
C ASP A 265 10.01 9.86 28.10
N GLY A 266 9.73 10.00 29.40
CA GLY A 266 10.16 9.01 30.40
C GLY A 266 9.63 7.60 30.14
N GLU A 267 8.34 7.49 29.81
CA GLU A 267 7.68 6.23 29.44
C GLU A 267 8.27 5.64 28.16
N LEU A 268 8.50 6.45 27.13
CA LEU A 268 9.14 6.03 25.89
C LEU A 268 10.51 5.41 26.14
N ASN A 269 11.36 6.09 26.91
CA ASN A 269 12.69 5.59 27.25
C ASN A 269 12.63 4.30 28.06
N GLN A 270 11.63 4.15 28.93
CA GLN A 270 11.41 2.92 29.67
C GLN A 270 11.05 1.77 28.74
N VAL A 271 9.98 1.89 27.93
CA VAL A 271 9.54 0.79 27.05
C VAL A 271 10.59 0.47 25.99
N TYR A 272 11.33 1.46 25.49
CA TYR A 272 12.45 1.22 24.60
C TYR A 272 13.51 0.33 25.26
N ARG A 273 13.92 0.62 26.50
CA ARG A 273 14.87 -0.23 27.24
C ARG A 273 14.34 -1.64 27.46
N GLU A 274 13.05 -1.77 27.76
CA GLU A 274 12.40 -3.08 27.93
C GLU A 274 12.47 -3.89 26.63
N VAL A 275 12.06 -3.30 25.50
CA VAL A 275 12.15 -3.94 24.17
C VAL A 275 13.57 -4.36 23.85
N MET A 276 14.55 -3.47 24.10
CA MET A 276 15.96 -3.73 23.79
C MET A 276 16.63 -4.76 24.70
N ALA A 277 15.97 -5.20 25.77
CA ALA A 277 16.45 -6.21 26.71
C ALA A 277 15.85 -7.60 26.47
N ILE A 278 14.91 -7.74 25.53
CA ILE A 278 14.26 -9.03 25.22
C ILE A 278 15.26 -9.90 24.44
N PRO A 279 15.72 -11.04 24.98
CA PRO A 279 16.65 -11.90 24.26
C PRO A 279 15.96 -12.59 23.08
N SER A 280 16.75 -12.96 22.07
CA SER A 280 16.29 -13.90 21.05
C SER A 280 16.05 -15.28 21.65
N THR A 281 14.96 -15.93 21.25
CA THR A 281 14.72 -17.36 21.54
C THR A 281 15.32 -18.28 20.47
N GLN A 282 15.94 -17.72 19.42
CA GLN A 282 16.44 -18.43 18.26
C GLN A 282 17.98 -18.38 18.20
N PRO A 283 18.70 -19.50 18.43
CA PRO A 283 20.17 -19.51 18.51
C PRO A 283 20.90 -18.98 17.26
N ASP A 284 20.35 -19.24 16.08
CA ASP A 284 20.93 -18.82 14.80
C ASP A 284 20.70 -17.33 14.50
N TRP A 285 19.85 -16.66 15.29
CA TRP A 285 19.42 -15.28 15.08
C TRP A 285 19.49 -14.46 16.37
N PRO A 286 20.70 -14.20 16.90
CA PRO A 286 20.88 -13.60 18.23
C PRO A 286 20.41 -12.14 18.33
N ASP A 287 20.25 -11.42 17.21
CA ASP A 287 19.75 -10.02 17.21
C ASP A 287 18.21 -9.94 17.20
N ARG A 288 17.47 -11.06 17.12
CA ARG A 288 16.00 -11.03 17.13
C ARG A 288 15.42 -10.73 18.51
N ILE A 289 14.25 -10.12 18.53
CA ILE A 289 13.47 -9.85 19.73
C ILE A 289 12.51 -11.03 19.93
N GLY A 290 12.76 -11.83 20.98
CA GLY A 290 11.91 -12.95 21.33
C GLY A 290 11.90 -14.03 20.26
N ASP A 291 10.71 -14.53 19.92
CA ASP A 291 10.46 -15.46 18.82
C ASP A 291 10.08 -14.77 17.49
N SER A 292 10.03 -13.42 17.46
CA SER A 292 9.73 -12.66 16.25
C SER A 292 10.90 -12.60 15.25
N THR A 293 10.67 -12.13 14.02
CA THR A 293 11.73 -11.78 13.07
C THR A 293 12.31 -10.38 13.28
N ILE A 294 11.81 -9.61 14.24
CA ILE A 294 12.19 -8.21 14.42
C ILE A 294 13.59 -8.14 15.04
N GLY A 295 14.50 -7.39 14.42
CA GLY A 295 15.85 -7.18 14.92
C GLY A 295 15.95 -6.01 15.92
N HIS A 296 16.81 -6.16 16.92
CA HIS A 296 17.21 -5.04 17.79
C HIS A 296 17.85 -3.91 16.96
N ALA A 297 18.59 -4.25 15.90
CA ALA A 297 19.15 -3.25 14.99
C ALA A 297 18.06 -2.42 14.28
N ASP A 298 16.96 -3.05 13.90
CA ASP A 298 15.85 -2.39 13.20
C ASP A 298 15.07 -1.46 14.13
N VAL A 299 14.82 -1.88 15.37
CA VAL A 299 14.22 -1.02 16.39
C VAL A 299 15.10 0.21 16.65
N ARG A 300 16.43 0.03 16.79
CA ARG A 300 17.38 1.16 16.95
C ARG A 300 17.35 2.12 15.77
N LYS A 301 17.34 1.59 14.54
CA LYS A 301 17.29 2.40 13.31
C LYS A 301 15.99 3.18 13.23
N THR A 302 14.86 2.53 13.49
CA THR A 302 13.53 3.13 13.45
C THR A 302 13.37 4.20 14.52
N GLU A 303 13.87 3.97 15.74
CA GLU A 303 13.83 4.97 16.82
C GLU A 303 14.57 6.26 16.45
N ARG A 304 15.75 6.14 15.84
CA ARG A 304 16.52 7.32 15.37
C ARG A 304 15.79 8.10 14.28
N LEU A 305 15.14 7.40 13.36
CA LEU A 305 14.35 8.03 12.30
C LEU A 305 13.05 8.63 12.84
N TRP A 306 12.45 8.01 13.86
CA TRP A 306 11.31 8.55 14.58
C TRP A 306 11.67 9.86 15.30
N LEU A 307 12.81 9.94 15.99
CA LEU A 307 13.28 11.18 16.61
C LEU A 307 13.44 12.30 15.58
N ALA A 308 14.08 12.01 14.43
CA ALA A 308 14.22 12.98 13.35
C ALA A 308 12.87 13.44 12.77
N TYR A 309 11.90 12.51 12.66
CA TYR A 309 10.53 12.81 12.27
C TYR A 309 9.81 13.70 13.29
N ARG A 310 9.87 13.36 14.57
CA ARG A 310 9.30 14.13 15.68
C ARG A 310 9.83 15.55 15.71
N ASP A 311 11.14 15.72 15.59
CA ASP A 311 11.80 17.02 15.64
C ASP A 311 11.47 17.86 14.39
N ALA A 312 11.41 17.25 13.21
CA ALA A 312 10.92 17.91 11.99
C ALA A 312 9.46 18.35 12.12
N PHE A 313 8.64 17.56 12.81
CA PHE A 313 7.25 17.91 13.06
C PHE A 313 7.15 19.09 14.02
N ALA A 314 7.89 19.08 15.13
CA ALA A 314 7.95 20.20 16.05
C ALA A 314 8.36 21.51 15.35
N ALA A 315 9.34 21.45 14.44
CA ALA A 315 9.74 22.61 13.64
C ALA A 315 8.62 23.09 12.71
N PHE A 316 7.89 22.18 12.07
CA PHE A 316 6.70 22.53 11.28
C PHE A 316 5.60 23.15 12.14
N ALA A 317 5.26 22.56 13.28
CA ALA A 317 4.24 23.06 14.21
C ALA A 317 4.56 24.48 14.70
N ALA A 318 5.82 24.76 15.04
CA ALA A 318 6.26 26.11 15.43
C ALA A 318 6.14 27.15 14.32
N SER A 319 6.08 26.72 13.06
CA SER A 319 5.95 27.60 11.90
C SER A 319 4.49 27.90 11.52
N LEU A 320 3.52 27.29 12.21
CA LEU A 320 2.11 27.42 11.88
C LEU A 320 1.51 28.75 12.38
N PRO A 321 0.58 29.35 11.62
CA PRO A 321 -0.13 30.56 12.06
C PRO A 321 -1.06 30.34 13.26
N SER A 322 -1.46 29.10 13.55
CA SER A 322 -2.38 28.73 14.63
C SER A 322 -1.79 28.91 16.03
N GLY A 323 -0.47 29.11 16.14
CA GLY A 323 0.25 29.21 17.40
C GLY A 323 1.28 28.11 17.56
N ASP A 324 2.00 28.13 18.69
CA ASP A 324 3.05 27.14 18.97
C ASP A 324 2.44 25.83 19.48
N GLU A 325 2.30 24.85 18.59
CA GLU A 325 1.79 23.51 18.91
C GLU A 325 2.89 22.47 19.18
N ARG A 326 4.15 22.90 19.38
CA ARG A 326 5.29 21.98 19.57
C ARG A 326 5.02 20.93 20.65
N THR A 327 4.63 21.37 21.84
CA THR A 327 4.40 20.47 22.99
C THR A 327 3.28 19.48 22.72
N ALA A 328 2.19 19.93 22.09
CA ALA A 328 1.05 19.09 21.76
C ALA A 328 1.46 17.99 20.78
N VAL A 329 2.16 18.35 19.69
CA VAL A 329 2.54 17.37 18.68
C VAL A 329 3.62 16.41 19.17
N THR A 330 4.64 16.90 19.88
CA THR A 330 5.66 16.00 20.42
C THR A 330 5.07 15.01 21.41
N THR A 331 4.11 15.43 22.23
CA THR A 331 3.42 14.54 23.18
C THR A 331 2.60 13.49 22.43
N LEU A 332 1.80 13.89 21.43
CA LEU A 332 1.01 12.97 20.61
C LEU A 332 1.89 11.90 19.94
N LEU A 333 2.96 12.32 19.29
CA LEU A 333 3.86 11.41 18.57
C LEU A 333 4.59 10.46 19.53
N THR A 334 4.95 10.93 20.73
CA THR A 334 5.57 10.09 21.77
C THR A 334 4.60 9.02 22.28
N VAL A 335 3.32 9.37 22.51
CA VAL A 335 2.28 8.38 22.87
C VAL A 335 2.15 7.31 21.79
N GLN A 336 2.06 7.73 20.51
CA GLN A 336 1.98 6.79 19.40
C GLN A 336 3.20 5.86 19.36
N ARG A 337 4.41 6.37 19.61
CA ARG A 337 5.63 5.55 19.62
C ARG A 337 5.66 4.57 20.79
N VAL A 338 5.25 5.00 21.98
CA VAL A 338 5.09 4.14 23.16
C VAL A 338 4.16 2.98 22.84
N ASP A 339 2.97 3.22 22.30
CA ASP A 339 2.00 2.18 21.95
C ASP A 339 2.56 1.15 20.95
N LEU A 340 3.45 1.58 20.07
CA LEU A 340 4.10 0.71 19.09
C LEU A 340 5.18 -0.15 19.73
N LEU A 341 6.05 0.43 20.55
CA LEU A 341 7.07 -0.33 21.28
C LEU A 341 6.43 -1.31 22.28
N GLN A 342 5.32 -0.93 22.92
CA GLN A 342 4.58 -1.84 23.80
C GLN A 342 4.02 -3.06 23.06
N LYS A 343 3.70 -2.96 21.76
CA LYS A 343 3.31 -4.13 20.96
C LYS A 343 4.50 -5.03 20.69
N ILE A 344 5.67 -4.47 20.40
CA ILE A 344 6.91 -5.24 20.22
C ILE A 344 7.29 -5.94 21.54
N ALA A 345 7.12 -5.26 22.67
CA ALA A 345 7.41 -5.83 23.99
C ALA A 345 6.57 -7.07 24.36
N ARG A 346 5.50 -7.37 23.60
CA ARG A 346 4.67 -8.58 23.80
C ARG A 346 5.34 -9.86 23.30
N TRP A 347 6.39 -9.75 22.49
CA TRP A 347 7.20 -10.88 22.02
C TRP A 347 8.21 -11.40 23.05
N ARG A 348 8.10 -10.94 24.30
CA ARG A 348 8.95 -11.37 25.42
C ARG A 348 8.91 -12.87 25.73
#